data_AF-A0A2A3K1A4-F1
#
_entry.id   AF-A0A2A3K1A4-F1
#
_cell.length_a   1.000
_cell.length_b   1.000
_cell.length_c   1.000
_cell.angle_alpha   90.00
_cell.angle_beta   90.00
_cell.angle_gamma   90.00
#
_symmetry.space_group_name_H-M   'P 1'
#
loop_
_entity.id
_entity.type
_entity.pdbx_description
1 polymer ?
#
loop_
_entity_poly.entity_id
_entity_poly.type
_entity_poly.pdbx_seq_one_letter_code
_entity_poly.pdbx_strand_id
1 'polypeptide(L)'
;MINRLVEPSSGEVRINGEPTHAVKPHLLRRRIGYAIQGHGLFPHHTVARNIGAVPELLGWPKEKIAARVDELLTLFGMEPAEFRDRLPLELSGGQQQRVGVARALASRPDLLLMDEPFGALDPIIRTRAQEDLRAIQRKLGSTIMLVTHDMDEAIRLGDRIAVMDGGRLVQYGPPEEIVAAPATAFVADMVGDAERPMRLLSLIPVSDLVEPGTAEGAPLPAEATLREALSACLWTGREAVPVETEGAPAGRVTLAAIRARAERHA
;
A
#
# COMPACT_ATOMS: atom_id res chain seq x y z
N MET A 1 -10.41 7.23 -16.29
CA MET A 1 -11.51 8.21 -16.09
C MET A 1 -11.15 9.31 -15.09
N ILE A 2 -10.67 8.98 -13.88
CA ILE A 2 -10.43 9.97 -12.81
C ILE A 2 -9.46 11.09 -13.19
N ASN A 3 -8.33 10.75 -13.82
CA ASN A 3 -7.36 11.72 -14.34
C ASN A 3 -7.68 12.26 -15.76
N ARG A 4 -8.88 11.94 -16.27
CA ARG A 4 -9.36 12.28 -17.62
C ARG A 4 -8.41 11.89 -18.76
N LEU A 5 -7.67 10.78 -18.65
CA LEU A 5 -7.05 10.14 -19.84
C LEU A 5 -8.11 9.54 -20.78
N VAL A 6 -9.23 9.09 -20.19
CA VAL A 6 -10.44 8.65 -20.87
C VAL A 6 -11.58 9.45 -20.27
N GLU A 7 -12.42 10.06 -21.11
CA GLU A 7 -13.57 10.85 -20.65
C GLU A 7 -14.73 9.93 -20.24
N PRO A 8 -15.42 10.21 -19.12
CA PRO A 8 -16.61 9.47 -18.73
C PRO A 8 -17.75 9.75 -19.72
N SER A 9 -18.49 8.71 -20.11
CA SER A 9 -19.67 8.87 -20.99
C SER A 9 -20.87 9.49 -20.27
N SER A 10 -20.96 9.30 -18.95
CA SER A 10 -21.99 9.87 -18.08
C SER A 10 -21.48 9.95 -16.64
N GLY A 11 -22.20 10.68 -15.79
CA GLY A 11 -21.84 10.86 -14.38
C GLY A 11 -20.77 11.94 -14.17
N GLU A 12 -20.25 12.01 -12.96
CA GLU A 12 -19.32 13.05 -12.55
C GLU A 12 -18.23 12.49 -11.63
N VAL A 13 -16.99 12.95 -11.82
CA VAL A 13 -15.89 12.70 -10.89
C VAL A 13 -15.55 14.03 -10.22
N ARG A 14 -15.46 14.04 -8.89
CA ARG A 14 -15.07 15.22 -8.10
C ARG A 14 -13.79 14.94 -7.33
N ILE A 15 -12.89 15.91 -7.29
CA ILE A 15 -11.68 15.88 -6.46
C ILE A 15 -11.71 17.12 -5.57
N ASN A 16 -11.64 16.93 -4.25
CA ASN A 16 -11.81 17.99 -3.26
C ASN A 16 -13.12 18.80 -3.45
N GLY A 17 -14.20 18.10 -3.85
CA GLY A 17 -15.51 18.71 -4.13
C GLY A 17 -15.64 19.38 -5.51
N GLU A 18 -14.53 19.61 -6.22
CA GLU A 18 -14.50 20.26 -7.53
C GLU A 18 -14.70 19.23 -8.67
N PRO A 19 -15.62 19.47 -9.62
CA PRO A 19 -15.80 18.62 -10.78
C PRO A 19 -14.57 18.58 -11.69
N THR A 20 -14.08 17.39 -12.05
CA THR A 20 -12.87 17.24 -12.89
C THR A 20 -13.05 17.75 -14.32
N HIS A 21 -14.28 17.80 -14.82
CA HIS A 21 -14.59 18.31 -16.17
C HIS A 21 -14.43 19.84 -16.26
N ALA A 22 -14.56 20.57 -15.13
CA ALA A 22 -14.38 22.01 -15.05
C ALA A 22 -12.91 22.46 -15.17
N VAL A 23 -11.96 21.55 -14.93
CA VAL A 23 -10.51 21.82 -14.97
C VAL A 23 -9.93 21.34 -16.30
N LYS A 24 -8.99 22.09 -16.91
CA LYS A 24 -8.28 21.61 -18.11
C LYS A 24 -7.52 20.30 -17.81
N PRO A 25 -7.59 19.26 -18.68
CA PRO A 25 -7.02 17.93 -18.38
C PRO A 25 -5.55 17.94 -17.96
N HIS A 26 -4.71 18.76 -18.60
CA HIS A 26 -3.29 18.83 -18.26
C HIS A 26 -3.03 19.49 -16.90
N LEU A 27 -3.88 20.42 -16.45
CA LEU A 27 -3.78 21.03 -15.11
C LEU A 27 -4.25 20.04 -14.05
N LEU A 28 -5.35 19.32 -14.32
CA LEU A 28 -5.86 18.27 -13.46
C LEU A 28 -4.78 17.20 -13.20
N ARG A 29 -4.12 16.71 -14.26
CA ARG A 29 -3.08 15.69 -14.16
C ARG A 29 -1.82 16.15 -13.42
N ARG A 30 -1.56 17.46 -13.31
CA ARG A 30 -0.43 17.97 -12.49
C ARG A 30 -0.76 18.00 -11.00
N ARG A 31 -2.04 18.03 -10.63
CA ARG A 31 -2.54 17.96 -9.24
C ARG A 31 -2.65 16.52 -8.72
N ILE A 32 -2.68 15.54 -9.63
CA ILE A 32 -2.81 14.11 -9.33
C ILE A 32 -1.44 13.45 -9.50
N GLY A 33 -0.98 12.73 -8.49
CA GLY A 33 0.14 11.83 -8.64
C GLY A 33 -0.32 10.61 -9.44
N TYR A 34 0.43 10.19 -10.45
CA TYR A 34 0.09 8.99 -11.22
C TYR A 34 1.30 8.09 -11.40
N ALA A 35 1.24 6.91 -10.75
CA ALA A 35 2.14 5.80 -10.98
C ALA A 35 1.42 4.80 -11.90
N ILE A 36 1.93 4.65 -13.12
CA ILE A 36 1.38 3.73 -14.12
C ILE A 36 1.94 2.32 -13.94
N GLN A 37 1.35 1.34 -14.64
CA GLN A 37 1.92 0.00 -14.72
C GLN A 37 3.33 0.07 -15.35
N GLY A 38 4.33 -0.44 -14.62
CA GLY A 38 5.74 -0.23 -14.91
C GLY A 38 6.29 1.12 -14.42
N HIS A 39 7.55 1.39 -14.72
CA HIS A 39 8.27 2.54 -14.15
C HIS A 39 7.83 3.89 -14.74
N GLY A 40 7.37 3.90 -16.00
CA GLY A 40 6.93 5.10 -16.71
C GLY A 40 7.96 6.23 -16.81
N LEU A 41 9.25 5.94 -16.56
CA LEU A 41 10.32 6.93 -16.52
C LEU A 41 10.69 7.39 -17.93
N PHE A 42 11.12 8.66 -18.05
CA PHE A 42 11.71 9.17 -19.28
C PHE A 42 13.14 8.61 -19.38
N PRO A 43 13.45 7.78 -20.39
CA PRO A 43 14.72 7.05 -20.44
C PRO A 43 15.93 7.96 -20.70
N HIS A 44 15.69 9.14 -21.27
CA HIS A 44 16.69 10.15 -21.59
C HIS A 44 16.82 11.24 -20.51
N HIS A 45 16.12 11.09 -19.38
CA HIS A 45 16.23 11.99 -18.23
C HIS A 45 16.93 11.28 -17.09
N THR A 46 17.74 12.01 -16.33
CA THR A 46 18.28 11.51 -15.06
C THR A 46 17.16 11.24 -14.06
N VAL A 47 17.47 10.50 -12.99
CA VAL A 47 16.56 10.29 -11.85
C VAL A 47 16.04 11.62 -11.30
N ALA A 48 16.93 12.58 -11.06
CA ALA A 48 16.56 13.89 -10.54
C ALA A 48 15.57 14.62 -11.46
N ARG A 49 15.80 14.55 -12.78
CA ARG A 49 14.92 15.18 -13.78
C ARG A 49 13.60 14.43 -13.94
N ASN A 50 13.59 13.11 -13.79
CA ASN A 50 12.37 12.33 -13.73
C ASN A 50 11.49 12.75 -12.55
N ILE A 51 12.06 12.79 -11.34
CA ILE A 51 11.33 13.18 -10.13
C ILE A 51 10.88 14.65 -10.21
N GLY A 52 11.75 15.55 -10.67
CA GLY A 52 11.49 16.99 -10.78
C GLY A 52 10.54 17.42 -11.90
N ALA A 53 10.14 16.51 -12.81
CA ALA A 53 9.39 16.86 -14.01
C ALA A 53 8.06 17.59 -13.73
N VAL A 54 7.26 17.11 -12.77
CA VAL A 54 5.97 17.74 -12.44
C VAL A 54 6.16 19.06 -11.69
N PRO A 55 7.01 19.15 -10.65
CA PRO A 55 7.38 20.44 -10.04
C PRO A 55 7.85 21.51 -11.05
N GLU A 56 8.64 21.12 -12.06
CA GLU A 56 9.07 22.02 -13.13
C GLU A 56 7.88 22.54 -13.95
N LEU A 57 6.95 21.66 -14.33
CA LEU A 57 5.71 22.03 -15.03
C LEU A 57 4.75 22.89 -14.17
N LEU A 58 4.90 22.85 -12.85
CA LEU A 58 4.19 23.70 -11.90
C LEU A 58 4.94 25.02 -11.63
N GLY A 59 6.10 25.25 -12.25
CA GLY A 59 6.87 26.48 -12.11
C GLY A 59 7.57 26.64 -10.76
N TRP A 60 7.90 25.54 -10.08
CA TRP A 60 8.62 25.63 -8.82
C TRP A 60 10.06 26.16 -9.01
N PRO A 61 10.61 26.93 -8.05
CA PRO A 61 12.02 27.34 -8.10
C PRO A 61 12.97 26.14 -8.14
N LYS A 62 14.09 26.25 -8.88
CA LYS A 62 15.02 25.13 -9.10
C LYS A 62 15.57 24.56 -7.78
N GLU A 63 15.87 25.43 -6.83
CA GLU A 63 16.39 25.06 -5.51
C GLU A 63 15.36 24.24 -4.72
N LYS A 64 14.08 24.62 -4.83
CA LYS A 64 12.96 23.88 -4.22
C LYS A 64 12.79 22.50 -4.86
N ILE A 65 12.94 22.40 -6.18
CA ILE A 65 12.90 21.12 -6.90
C ILE A 65 14.05 20.24 -6.45
N ALA A 66 15.28 20.77 -6.42
CA ALA A 66 16.46 20.02 -6.00
C ALA A 66 16.31 19.46 -4.58
N ALA A 67 15.88 20.29 -3.62
CA ALA A 67 15.63 19.87 -2.25
C ALA A 67 14.53 18.79 -2.16
N ARG A 68 13.45 18.94 -2.95
CA ARG A 68 12.36 17.96 -2.99
C ARG A 68 12.80 16.61 -3.58
N VAL A 69 13.66 16.64 -4.59
CA VAL A 69 14.26 15.42 -5.17
C VAL A 69 15.06 14.67 -4.11
N ASP A 70 15.89 15.38 -3.33
CA ASP A 70 16.70 14.76 -2.27
C ASP A 70 15.84 14.17 -1.17
N GLU A 71 14.83 14.93 -0.71
CA GLU A 71 13.87 14.47 0.28
C GLU A 71 13.23 13.14 -0.13
N LEU A 72 12.81 13.03 -1.41
CA LEU A 72 12.16 11.82 -1.91
C LEU A 72 13.14 10.67 -2.11
N LEU A 73 14.34 10.92 -2.63
CA LEU A 73 15.36 9.88 -2.77
C LEU A 73 15.71 9.29 -1.39
N THR A 74 15.97 10.13 -0.39
CA THR A 74 16.20 9.68 0.99
C THR A 74 15.00 8.92 1.55
N LEU A 75 13.77 9.39 1.31
CA LEU A 75 12.55 8.72 1.76
C LEU A 75 12.41 7.29 1.20
N PHE A 76 12.87 7.06 -0.02
CA PHE A 76 12.87 5.74 -0.67
C PHE A 76 14.17 4.95 -0.45
N GLY A 77 15.03 5.39 0.48
CA GLY A 77 16.30 4.73 0.79
C GLY A 77 17.29 4.73 -0.37
N MET A 78 17.24 5.75 -1.22
CA MET A 78 18.15 5.96 -2.35
C MET A 78 19.03 7.16 -2.02
N GLU A 79 20.34 6.96 -1.88
CA GLU A 79 21.23 8.04 -1.48
C GLU A 79 21.33 9.12 -2.58
N PRO A 80 20.96 10.38 -2.31
CA PRO A 80 20.86 11.37 -3.39
C PRO A 80 22.18 11.60 -4.14
N ALA A 81 23.31 11.58 -3.42
CA ALA A 81 24.63 11.73 -4.02
C ALA A 81 24.98 10.61 -5.03
N GLU A 82 24.40 9.42 -4.86
CA GLU A 82 24.65 8.26 -5.72
C GLU A 82 23.67 8.18 -6.90
N PHE A 83 22.40 8.54 -6.67
CA PHE A 83 21.32 8.24 -7.60
C PHE A 83 20.86 9.39 -8.48
N ARG A 84 21.10 10.66 -8.10
CA ARG A 84 20.54 11.84 -8.80
C ARG A 84 20.82 11.85 -10.30
N ASP A 85 22.07 11.57 -10.66
CA ASP A 85 22.58 11.72 -12.02
C ASP A 85 22.48 10.45 -12.86
N ARG A 86 22.06 9.34 -12.24
CA ARG A 86 21.85 8.08 -12.96
C ARG A 86 20.69 8.20 -13.95
N LEU A 87 20.77 7.43 -15.02
CA LEU A 87 19.70 7.19 -15.97
C LEU A 87 18.88 5.97 -15.53
N PRO A 88 17.59 5.87 -15.94
CA PRO A 88 16.74 4.73 -15.59
C PRO A 88 17.34 3.36 -15.95
N LEU A 89 18.10 3.28 -17.04
CA LEU A 89 18.76 2.04 -17.50
C LEU A 89 19.86 1.54 -16.54
N GLU A 90 20.38 2.41 -15.67
CA GLU A 90 21.42 2.08 -14.68
C GLU A 90 20.82 1.62 -13.34
N LEU A 91 19.49 1.49 -13.27
CA LEU A 91 18.75 1.14 -12.07
C LEU A 91 18.15 -0.26 -12.19
N SER A 92 18.07 -0.97 -11.06
CA SER A 92 17.27 -2.20 -10.97
C SER A 92 15.78 -1.90 -11.16
N GLY A 93 14.97 -2.90 -11.52
CA GLY A 93 13.52 -2.70 -11.69
C GLY A 93 12.84 -2.13 -10.44
N GLY A 94 13.24 -2.58 -9.25
CA GLY A 94 12.75 -2.03 -7.97
C GLY A 94 13.15 -0.57 -7.74
N GLN A 95 14.38 -0.19 -8.11
CA GLN A 95 14.83 1.21 -8.04
C GLN A 95 14.07 2.10 -9.04
N GLN A 96 13.88 1.63 -10.27
CA GLN A 96 13.07 2.36 -11.26
C GLN A 96 11.64 2.58 -10.77
N GLN A 97 11.04 1.57 -10.11
CA GLN A 97 9.71 1.70 -9.53
C GLN A 97 9.67 2.76 -8.42
N ARG A 98 10.64 2.75 -7.51
CA ARG A 98 10.76 3.78 -6.46
C ARG A 98 10.87 5.18 -7.04
N VAL A 99 11.65 5.37 -8.11
CA VAL A 99 11.75 6.66 -8.83
C VAL A 99 10.40 7.04 -9.48
N GLY A 100 9.68 6.07 -10.03
CA GLY A 100 8.34 6.28 -10.60
C GLY A 100 7.33 6.78 -9.56
N VAL A 101 7.30 6.15 -8.39
CA VAL A 101 6.47 6.56 -7.24
C VAL A 101 6.93 7.92 -6.69
N ALA A 102 8.24 8.14 -6.55
CA ALA A 102 8.80 9.42 -6.12
C ALA A 102 8.38 10.57 -7.05
N ARG A 103 8.43 10.37 -8.36
CA ARG A 103 7.93 11.35 -9.34
C ARG A 103 6.44 11.64 -9.14
N ALA A 104 5.62 10.62 -8.90
CA ALA A 104 4.19 10.80 -8.66
C ALA A 104 3.92 11.61 -7.37
N LEU A 105 4.79 11.51 -6.36
CA LEU A 105 4.72 12.24 -5.09
C LEU A 105 5.42 13.62 -5.11
N ALA A 106 6.14 13.94 -6.18
CA ALA A 106 7.00 15.12 -6.24
C ALA A 106 6.23 16.43 -6.08
N SER A 107 5.02 16.51 -6.66
CA SER A 107 4.15 17.67 -6.61
C SER A 107 3.33 17.80 -5.33
N ARG A 108 3.47 16.89 -4.36
CA ARG A 108 2.60 16.78 -3.16
C ARG A 108 1.11 16.71 -3.53
N PRO A 109 0.71 15.68 -4.30
CA PRO A 109 -0.66 15.58 -4.75
C PRO A 109 -1.61 15.23 -3.59
N ASP A 110 -2.84 15.74 -3.65
CA ASP A 110 -3.92 15.34 -2.73
C ASP A 110 -4.40 13.91 -3.02
N LEU A 111 -4.26 13.48 -4.28
CA LEU A 111 -4.66 12.16 -4.78
C LEU A 111 -3.50 11.51 -5.55
N LEU A 112 -3.09 10.33 -5.11
CA LEU A 112 -2.17 9.44 -5.80
C LEU A 112 -2.95 8.28 -6.42
N LEU A 113 -2.83 8.13 -7.73
CA LEU A 113 -3.35 7.00 -8.48
C LEU A 113 -2.21 6.03 -8.76
N MET A 114 -2.39 4.75 -8.45
CA MET A 114 -1.40 3.71 -8.69
C MET A 114 -2.05 2.55 -9.43
N ASP A 115 -1.53 2.23 -10.62
CA ASP A 115 -2.04 1.15 -11.47
C ASP A 115 -1.07 -0.03 -11.46
N GLU A 116 -1.43 -1.10 -10.74
CA GLU A 116 -0.59 -2.28 -10.46
C GLU A 116 0.88 -1.94 -10.13
N PRO A 117 1.13 -1.04 -9.15
CA PRO A 117 2.45 -0.49 -8.93
C PRO A 117 3.49 -1.52 -8.48
N PHE A 118 3.08 -2.72 -8.09
CA PHE A 118 3.96 -3.75 -7.56
C PHE A 118 3.92 -5.07 -8.32
N GLY A 119 3.10 -5.18 -9.37
CA GLY A 119 2.88 -6.44 -10.10
C GLY A 119 4.14 -7.00 -10.77
N ALA A 120 5.07 -6.13 -11.17
CA ALA A 120 6.33 -6.52 -11.83
C ALA A 120 7.48 -6.84 -10.85
N LEU A 121 7.27 -6.71 -9.54
CA LEU A 121 8.31 -6.92 -8.53
C LEU A 121 8.30 -8.37 -8.02
N ASP A 122 9.49 -8.88 -7.70
CA ASP A 122 9.63 -10.13 -6.96
C ASP A 122 8.99 -10.02 -5.56
N PRO A 123 8.60 -11.13 -4.93
CA PRO A 123 7.85 -11.11 -3.67
C PRO A 123 8.53 -10.37 -2.52
N ILE A 124 9.87 -10.43 -2.43
CA ILE A 124 10.63 -9.81 -1.35
C ILE A 124 10.65 -8.29 -1.55
N ILE A 125 10.99 -7.82 -2.75
CA ILE A 125 11.00 -6.40 -3.07
C ILE A 125 9.59 -5.81 -3.02
N ARG A 126 8.58 -6.56 -3.46
CA ARG A 126 7.15 -6.20 -3.37
C ARG A 126 6.75 -5.89 -1.92
N THR A 127 6.98 -6.82 -1.00
CA THR A 127 6.59 -6.68 0.41
C THR A 127 7.16 -5.41 1.03
N ARG A 128 8.44 -5.13 0.77
CA ARG A 128 9.12 -3.93 1.26
C ARG A 128 8.58 -2.66 0.61
N ALA A 129 8.32 -2.67 -0.70
CA ALA A 129 7.77 -1.50 -1.40
C ALA A 129 6.35 -1.13 -0.90
N GLN A 130 5.54 -2.13 -0.55
CA GLN A 130 4.23 -1.94 0.07
C GLN A 130 4.34 -1.33 1.48
N GLU A 131 5.32 -1.76 2.29
CA GLU A 131 5.60 -1.16 3.62
C GLU A 131 6.03 0.30 3.50
N ASP A 132 6.96 0.57 2.58
CA ASP A 132 7.40 1.93 2.27
C ASP A 132 6.21 2.81 1.88
N LEU A 133 5.32 2.31 1.00
CA LEU A 133 4.11 3.04 0.60
C LEU A 133 3.21 3.36 1.80
N ARG A 134 2.98 2.40 2.69
CA ARG A 134 2.13 2.59 3.87
C ARG A 134 2.74 3.60 4.85
N ALA A 135 4.05 3.55 5.07
CA ALA A 135 4.76 4.53 5.89
C ALA A 135 4.69 5.94 5.28
N ILE A 136 4.85 6.05 3.97
CA ILE A 136 4.75 7.30 3.22
C ILE A 136 3.33 7.87 3.29
N GLN A 137 2.31 7.04 3.09
CA GLN A 137 0.91 7.43 3.19
C GLN A 137 0.60 8.02 4.57
N ARG A 138 1.02 7.34 5.64
CA ARG A 138 0.83 7.83 7.03
C ARG A 138 1.51 9.17 7.28
N LYS A 139 2.67 9.41 6.65
CA LYS A 139 3.43 10.67 6.79
C LYS A 139 2.83 11.83 5.98
N LEU A 140 2.31 11.55 4.78
CA LEU A 140 1.85 12.58 3.84
C LEU A 140 0.36 12.89 3.94
N GLY A 141 -0.47 11.93 4.38
CA GLY A 141 -1.93 12.08 4.47
C GLY A 141 -2.66 12.19 3.12
N SER A 142 -1.96 11.98 2.00
CA SER A 142 -2.56 11.97 0.66
C SER A 142 -3.52 10.77 0.49
N THR A 143 -4.60 10.97 -0.25
CA THR A 143 -5.48 9.87 -0.65
C THR A 143 -4.76 9.00 -1.68
N ILE A 144 -4.73 7.69 -1.48
CA ILE A 144 -4.15 6.74 -2.44
C ILE A 144 -5.26 5.85 -2.99
N MET A 145 -5.39 5.79 -4.31
CA MET A 145 -6.23 4.83 -5.00
C MET A 145 -5.33 3.87 -5.76
N LEU A 146 -5.22 2.66 -5.24
CA LEU A 146 -4.40 1.59 -5.78
C LEU A 146 -5.28 0.57 -6.50
N VAL A 147 -4.89 0.21 -7.72
CA VAL A 147 -5.51 -0.86 -8.52
C VAL A 147 -4.58 -2.06 -8.48
N THR A 148 -5.14 -3.22 -8.16
CA THR A 148 -4.41 -4.49 -8.13
C THR A 148 -5.36 -5.64 -8.44
N HIS A 149 -4.81 -6.72 -9.00
CA HIS A 149 -5.49 -8.00 -9.14
C HIS A 149 -5.18 -8.95 -7.98
N ASP A 150 -4.27 -8.58 -7.09
CA ASP A 150 -3.82 -9.38 -5.95
C ASP A 150 -4.65 -9.01 -4.70
N MET A 151 -5.42 -9.99 -4.19
CA MET A 151 -6.28 -9.77 -3.03
C MET A 151 -5.49 -9.63 -1.72
N ASP A 152 -4.34 -10.29 -1.58
CA ASP A 152 -3.50 -10.13 -0.39
C ASP A 152 -2.94 -8.70 -0.32
N GLU A 153 -2.59 -8.12 -1.47
CA GLU A 153 -2.18 -6.72 -1.56
C GLU A 153 -3.30 -5.76 -1.18
N ALA A 154 -4.52 -5.98 -1.69
CA ALA A 154 -5.68 -5.17 -1.36
C ALA A 154 -6.01 -5.22 0.14
N ILE A 155 -5.94 -6.41 0.75
CA ILE A 155 -6.19 -6.63 2.18
C ILE A 155 -5.11 -5.94 3.03
N ARG A 156 -3.85 -6.02 2.62
CA ARG A 156 -2.72 -5.47 3.38
C ARG A 156 -2.64 -3.94 3.34
N LEU A 157 -2.96 -3.34 2.20
CA LEU A 157 -2.77 -1.91 1.96
C LEU A 157 -4.05 -1.08 2.06
N GLY A 158 -5.21 -1.69 1.77
CA GLY A 158 -6.46 -0.97 1.64
C GLY A 158 -7.10 -0.68 3.00
N ASP A 159 -7.45 0.60 3.23
CA ASP A 159 -8.40 0.94 4.29
C ASP A 159 -9.84 0.53 3.88
N ARG A 160 -10.13 0.58 2.58
CA ARG A 160 -11.37 0.12 1.95
C ARG A 160 -11.05 -0.51 0.60
N ILE A 161 -11.76 -1.58 0.25
CA ILE A 161 -11.59 -2.34 -0.98
C ILE A 161 -12.87 -2.24 -1.81
N ALA A 162 -12.72 -1.94 -3.10
CA ALA A 162 -13.78 -1.94 -4.08
C ALA A 162 -13.53 -3.09 -5.08
N VAL A 163 -14.35 -4.14 -5.03
CA VAL A 163 -14.25 -5.27 -5.96
C VAL A 163 -15.11 -4.98 -7.19
N MET A 164 -14.52 -5.09 -8.37
CA MET A 164 -15.20 -4.88 -9.63
C MET A 164 -15.19 -6.14 -10.49
N ASP A 165 -16.33 -6.44 -11.13
CA ASP A 165 -16.48 -7.53 -12.10
C ASP A 165 -17.31 -7.05 -13.29
N GLY A 166 -16.86 -7.34 -14.51
CA GLY A 166 -17.53 -6.92 -15.75
C GLY A 166 -17.82 -5.41 -15.84
N GLY A 167 -16.99 -4.57 -15.20
CA GLY A 167 -17.19 -3.12 -15.12
C GLY A 167 -18.22 -2.65 -14.08
N ARG A 168 -18.73 -3.55 -13.23
CA ARG A 168 -19.65 -3.23 -12.13
C ARG A 168 -18.96 -3.37 -10.79
N LEU A 169 -19.27 -2.46 -9.86
CA LEU A 169 -18.87 -2.60 -8.47
C LEU A 169 -19.74 -3.69 -7.83
N VAL A 170 -19.13 -4.80 -7.40
CA VAL A 170 -19.86 -5.94 -6.83
C VAL A 170 -19.79 -5.99 -5.31
N GLN A 171 -18.77 -5.40 -4.70
CA GLN A 171 -18.68 -5.21 -3.25
C GLN A 171 -17.77 -4.02 -2.91
N TYR A 172 -18.08 -3.31 -1.83
CA TYR A 172 -17.25 -2.24 -1.30
C TYR A 172 -17.32 -2.19 0.22
N GLY A 173 -16.19 -2.30 0.89
CA GLY A 173 -16.13 -2.39 2.35
C GLY A 173 -14.71 -2.36 2.90
N PRO A 174 -14.55 -2.33 4.23
CA PRO A 174 -13.25 -2.58 4.86
C PRO A 174 -12.78 -4.02 4.57
N PRO A 175 -11.46 -4.29 4.58
CA PRO A 175 -10.91 -5.61 4.27
C PRO A 175 -11.53 -6.77 5.07
N GLU A 176 -11.81 -6.55 6.35
CA GLU A 176 -12.44 -7.54 7.23
C GLU A 176 -13.82 -8.01 6.73
N GLU A 177 -14.62 -7.09 6.18
CA GLU A 177 -15.95 -7.39 5.66
C GLU A 177 -15.86 -8.14 4.34
N ILE A 178 -14.92 -7.75 3.46
CA ILE A 178 -14.68 -8.45 2.20
C ILE A 178 -14.30 -9.92 2.44
N VAL A 179 -13.46 -10.18 3.43
CA VAL A 179 -12.98 -11.54 3.73
C VAL A 179 -14.02 -12.36 4.50
N ALA A 180 -14.68 -11.78 5.50
CA ALA A 180 -15.62 -12.50 6.36
C ALA A 180 -16.99 -12.72 5.68
N ALA A 181 -17.44 -11.78 4.85
CA ALA A 181 -18.77 -11.80 4.25
C ALA A 181 -18.71 -11.39 2.76
N PRO A 182 -18.13 -12.22 1.88
CA PRO A 182 -18.10 -11.95 0.44
C PRO A 182 -19.54 -11.92 -0.12
N ALA A 183 -19.89 -10.84 -0.82
CA ALA A 183 -21.24 -10.57 -1.29
C ALA A 183 -21.65 -11.42 -2.52
N THR A 184 -20.68 -12.00 -3.23
CA THR A 184 -20.91 -12.82 -4.42
C THR A 184 -19.93 -13.98 -4.48
N ALA A 185 -20.25 -15.01 -5.26
CA ALA A 185 -19.34 -16.13 -5.54
C ALA A 185 -18.02 -15.67 -6.15
N PHE A 186 -18.05 -14.65 -7.02
CA PHE A 186 -16.84 -14.06 -7.58
C PHE A 186 -15.92 -13.48 -6.51
N VAL A 187 -16.49 -12.72 -5.55
CA VAL A 187 -15.68 -12.18 -4.43
C VAL A 187 -15.15 -13.31 -3.56
N ALA A 188 -15.97 -14.32 -3.28
CA ALA A 188 -15.58 -15.51 -2.53
C ALA A 188 -14.38 -16.23 -3.18
N ASP A 189 -14.42 -16.44 -4.50
CA ASP A 189 -13.36 -17.08 -5.28
C ASP A 189 -12.06 -16.26 -5.26
N MET A 190 -12.17 -14.93 -5.37
CA MET A 190 -11.03 -14.01 -5.31
C MET A 190 -10.40 -13.98 -3.91
N VAL A 191 -11.21 -14.12 -2.86
CA VAL A 191 -10.74 -14.21 -1.47
C VAL A 191 -10.12 -15.57 -1.17
N GLY A 192 -10.55 -16.65 -1.84
CA GLY A 192 -10.02 -18.00 -1.66
C GLY A 192 -10.43 -18.63 -0.33
N ASP A 193 -11.35 -19.59 -0.37
CA ASP A 193 -11.96 -20.20 0.83
C ASP A 193 -10.95 -20.79 1.82
N ALA A 194 -9.90 -21.44 1.33
CA ALA A 194 -8.86 -22.02 2.17
C ALA A 194 -7.99 -20.98 2.90
N GLU A 195 -7.87 -19.78 2.32
CA GLU A 195 -7.00 -18.71 2.82
C GLU A 195 -7.75 -17.72 3.72
N ARG A 196 -9.09 -17.72 3.70
CA ARG A 196 -9.95 -16.82 4.49
C ARG A 196 -9.55 -16.73 5.97
N PRO A 197 -9.35 -17.85 6.71
CA PRO A 197 -8.96 -17.74 8.12
C PRO A 197 -7.61 -17.03 8.27
N MET A 198 -6.64 -17.32 7.39
CA MET A 198 -5.31 -16.71 7.47
C MET A 198 -5.35 -15.22 7.10
N ARG A 199 -6.16 -14.83 6.12
CA ARG A 199 -6.38 -13.43 5.74
C ARG A 199 -7.04 -12.64 6.85
N LEU A 200 -8.05 -13.19 7.53
CA LEU A 200 -8.64 -12.56 8.73
C LEU A 200 -7.61 -12.40 9.86
N LEU A 201 -6.84 -13.44 10.16
CA LEU A 201 -5.83 -13.36 11.22
C LEU A 201 -4.69 -12.38 10.88
N SER A 202 -4.45 -12.08 9.60
CA SER A 202 -3.48 -11.05 9.19
C SER A 202 -3.96 -9.61 9.39
N LEU A 203 -5.27 -9.41 9.59
CA LEU A 203 -5.87 -8.09 9.80
C LEU A 203 -5.96 -7.69 11.28
N ILE A 204 -5.86 -8.66 12.18
CA ILE A 204 -6.11 -8.46 13.62
C ILE A 204 -4.76 -8.41 14.35
N PRO A 205 -4.48 -7.35 15.12
CA PRO A 205 -3.27 -7.29 15.93
C PRO A 205 -3.36 -8.23 17.13
N VAL A 206 -2.21 -8.70 17.63
CA VAL A 206 -2.14 -9.58 18.80
C VAL A 206 -2.68 -8.89 20.05
N SER A 207 -2.58 -7.56 20.13
CA SER A 207 -3.13 -6.73 21.21
C SER A 207 -4.63 -6.97 21.48
N ASP A 208 -5.41 -7.35 20.47
CA ASP A 208 -6.86 -7.61 20.59
C ASP A 208 -7.18 -8.90 21.37
N LEU A 209 -6.21 -9.81 21.52
CA LEU A 209 -6.37 -11.11 22.18
C LEU A 209 -5.36 -11.36 23.31
N VAL A 210 -4.64 -10.32 23.76
CA VAL A 210 -3.71 -10.48 24.88
C VAL A 210 -4.47 -10.84 26.16
N GLU A 211 -4.05 -11.94 26.79
CA GLU A 211 -4.49 -12.36 28.11
C GLU A 211 -3.37 -12.19 29.15
N PRO A 212 -3.71 -11.95 30.44
CA PRO A 212 -2.73 -11.94 31.51
C PRO A 212 -2.03 -13.30 31.63
N GLY A 213 -0.69 -13.29 31.67
CA GLY A 213 0.09 -14.51 31.86
C GLY A 213 1.48 -14.40 31.25
N THR A 214 2.28 -15.43 31.47
CA THR A 214 3.60 -15.59 30.85
C THR A 214 3.57 -16.74 29.85
N ALA A 215 4.44 -16.65 28.85
CA ALA A 215 4.70 -17.69 27.87
C ALA A 215 6.20 -17.71 27.57
N GLU A 216 6.73 -18.87 27.22
CA GLU A 216 8.14 -19.02 26.88
C GLU A 216 8.41 -18.56 25.46
N GLY A 217 9.51 -17.84 25.23
CA GLY A 217 9.96 -17.46 23.88
C GLY A 217 10.38 -16.03 23.72
N ALA A 218 10.73 -15.70 22.47
CA ALA A 218 10.84 -14.33 22.05
C ALA A 218 9.43 -13.69 22.05
N PRO A 219 9.25 -12.54 22.70
CA PRO A 219 7.99 -11.82 22.67
C PRO A 219 7.69 -11.28 21.28
N LEU A 220 6.39 -11.24 20.94
CA LEU A 220 5.90 -10.54 19.77
C LEU A 220 5.49 -9.11 20.17
N PRO A 221 5.74 -8.11 19.32
CA PRO A 221 5.27 -6.76 19.57
C PRO A 221 3.74 -6.71 19.45
N ALA A 222 3.10 -5.78 20.18
CA ALA A 222 1.65 -5.66 20.26
C ALA A 222 0.94 -5.45 18.91
N GLU A 223 1.63 -4.85 17.94
CA GLU A 223 1.18 -4.63 16.58
C GLU A 223 1.38 -5.82 15.63
N ALA A 224 2.05 -6.89 16.07
CA ALA A 224 2.14 -8.13 15.30
C ALA A 224 0.73 -8.69 15.05
N THR A 225 0.58 -9.46 13.99
CA THR A 225 -0.71 -10.02 13.59
C THR A 225 -0.98 -11.36 14.26
N LEU A 226 -2.26 -11.74 14.40
CA LEU A 226 -2.61 -13.09 14.88
C LEU A 226 -2.09 -14.20 13.96
N ARG A 227 -1.88 -13.92 12.66
CA ARG A 227 -1.25 -14.85 11.73
C ARG A 227 0.21 -15.12 12.11
N GLU A 228 0.97 -14.10 12.51
CA GLU A 228 2.34 -14.26 12.98
C GLU A 228 2.39 -15.02 14.31
N ALA A 229 1.49 -14.72 15.24
CA ALA A 229 1.35 -15.46 16.49
C ALA A 229 1.03 -16.94 16.25
N LEU A 230 0.11 -17.24 15.33
CA LEU A 230 -0.21 -18.61 14.93
C LEU A 230 1.01 -19.32 14.35
N SER A 231 1.72 -18.67 13.42
CA SER A 231 2.92 -19.21 12.80
C SER A 231 3.99 -19.52 13.85
N ALA A 232 4.19 -18.64 14.83
CA ALA A 232 5.13 -18.84 15.92
C ALA A 232 4.74 -20.03 16.80
N CYS A 233 3.47 -20.15 17.19
CA CYS A 233 2.95 -21.31 17.93
C CYS A 233 3.21 -22.63 17.18
N LEU A 234 2.85 -22.69 15.89
CA LEU A 234 3.01 -23.89 15.07
C LEU A 234 4.49 -24.26 14.87
N TRP A 235 5.35 -23.29 14.56
CA TRP A 235 6.77 -23.54 14.31
C TRP A 235 7.52 -23.98 15.56
N THR A 236 7.15 -23.44 16.73
CA THR A 236 7.80 -23.76 18.00
C THR A 236 7.14 -24.90 18.77
N GLY A 237 5.97 -25.39 18.30
CA GLY A 237 5.16 -26.39 19.00
C GLY A 237 4.57 -25.90 20.32
N ARG A 238 4.45 -24.58 20.49
CA ARG A 238 3.97 -23.95 21.74
C ARG A 238 2.50 -23.61 21.67
N GLU A 239 1.85 -23.64 22.84
CA GLU A 239 0.42 -23.29 22.97
C GLU A 239 0.18 -21.79 23.19
N ALA A 240 1.24 -21.00 23.43
CA ALA A 240 1.14 -19.56 23.61
C ALA A 240 2.44 -18.86 23.24
N VAL A 241 2.33 -17.58 22.87
CA VAL A 241 3.45 -16.67 22.61
C VAL A 241 3.39 -15.46 23.54
N PRO A 242 4.52 -15.01 24.12
CA PRO A 242 4.54 -13.80 24.92
C PRO A 242 4.34 -12.56 24.05
N VAL A 243 3.70 -11.53 24.59
CA VAL A 243 3.48 -10.24 23.92
C VAL A 243 4.12 -9.13 24.73
N GLU A 244 4.77 -8.20 24.04
CA GLU A 244 5.35 -6.99 24.61
C GLU A 244 4.74 -5.72 24.01
N THR A 245 4.74 -4.66 24.80
CA THR A 245 4.36 -3.31 24.36
C THR A 245 5.46 -2.37 24.80
N GLU A 246 6.09 -1.67 23.85
CA GLU A 246 7.19 -0.73 24.12
C GLU A 246 8.34 -1.35 24.95
N GLY A 247 8.62 -2.64 24.74
CA GLY A 247 9.67 -3.40 25.45
C GLY A 247 9.30 -3.84 26.88
N ALA A 248 8.06 -3.61 27.32
CA ALA A 248 7.53 -4.13 28.57
C ALA A 248 6.62 -5.36 28.32
N PRO A 249 6.67 -6.40 29.18
CA PRO A 249 5.75 -7.53 29.09
C PRO A 249 4.29 -7.08 29.20
N ALA A 250 3.48 -7.40 28.20
CA ALA A 250 2.05 -7.06 28.14
C ALA A 250 1.15 -8.27 28.46
N GLY A 251 1.64 -9.49 28.22
CA GLY A 251 0.91 -10.73 28.51
C GLY A 251 1.29 -11.83 27.53
N ARG A 252 0.30 -12.63 27.12
CA ARG A 252 0.48 -13.68 26.11
C ARG A 252 -0.75 -13.80 25.22
N VAL A 253 -0.59 -14.44 24.06
CA VAL A 253 -1.69 -14.88 23.20
C VAL A 253 -1.61 -16.39 23.03
N THR A 254 -2.73 -17.08 23.23
CA THR A 254 -2.81 -18.55 23.16
C THR A 254 -3.29 -19.03 21.78
N LEU A 255 -2.83 -20.21 21.37
CA LEU A 255 -3.28 -20.90 20.17
C LEU A 255 -4.80 -21.13 20.20
N ALA A 256 -5.35 -21.43 21.39
CA ALA A 256 -6.78 -21.61 21.59
C ALA A 256 -7.57 -20.31 21.32
N ALA A 257 -7.09 -19.16 21.82
CA ALA A 257 -7.72 -17.87 21.56
C ALA A 257 -7.68 -17.49 20.06
N ILE A 258 -6.55 -17.75 19.39
CA ILE A 258 -6.40 -17.52 17.94
C ILE A 258 -7.40 -18.37 17.15
N ARG A 259 -7.49 -19.67 17.44
CA ARG A 259 -8.46 -20.57 16.80
C ARG A 259 -9.90 -20.12 17.02
N ALA A 260 -10.26 -19.83 18.27
CA ALA A 260 -11.60 -19.36 18.61
C ALA A 260 -11.95 -18.02 17.92
N ARG A 261 -10.97 -17.21 17.55
CA ARG A 261 -11.19 -15.99 16.76
C ARG A 261 -11.47 -16.30 15.29
N ALA A 262 -10.73 -17.23 14.68
CA ALA A 262 -10.95 -17.66 13.30
C ALA A 262 -12.31 -18.38 13.12
N GLU A 263 -12.70 -19.22 14.08
CA GLU A 263 -13.95 -19.98 14.05
C GLU A 263 -15.21 -19.10 14.12
N ARG A 264 -15.14 -17.87 14.64
CA ARG A 264 -16.30 -16.94 14.68
C ARG A 264 -16.77 -16.46 13.31
N HIS A 265 -15.96 -16.66 12.28
CA HIS A 265 -16.22 -16.22 10.92
C HIS A 265 -16.35 -17.39 9.92
N ALA A 266 -16.38 -18.63 10.43
CA ALA A 266 -16.70 -19.84 9.66
C ALA A 266 -18.21 -20.03 9.57
#